data_AF-A0A9X3D5G0-F1
#
_entry.id   AF-A0A9X3D5G0-F1
#
_cell.length_a   1.000
_cell.length_b   1.000
_cell.length_c   1.000
_cell.angle_alpha   90.00
_cell.angle_beta   90.00
_cell.angle_gamma   90.00
#
_symmetry.space_group_name_H-M   'P 1'
#
loop_
_entity.id
_entity.type
_entity.pdbx_description
1 polymer ?
#
loop_
_entity_poly.entity_id
_entity_poly.type
_entity_poly.pdbx_seq_one_letter_code
_entity_poly.pdbx_strand_id
1 'polypeptide(L)'
;MGSLPLGPRTGDPILGHLAKSNLVRGYSLSIPTAQACCEAMGVEPMTIMQMGGAGESANVKNILETTALGQRTPLWYYILREAAVQQNGERLGELGSRIVCETIIGSLKFDPNSYLNANDLAVTPLGVDVGTAVIRTLTDLLNHAGVGPVGP
;
A
#
# COMPACT_ATOMS: atom_id res chain seq x y z
N MET A 1 -7.42 -7.99 28.96
CA MET A 1 -7.38 -7.71 27.51
C MET A 1 -8.79 -7.85 26.98
N GLY A 2 -9.49 -6.75 26.75
CA GLY A 2 -10.85 -6.79 26.20
C GLY A 2 -10.79 -7.23 24.75
N SER A 3 -11.57 -8.25 24.38
CA SER A 3 -11.74 -8.66 22.98
C SER A 3 -12.21 -7.45 22.18
N LEU A 4 -11.48 -7.12 21.11
CA LEU A 4 -11.93 -6.11 20.16
C LEU A 4 -13.30 -6.55 19.59
N PRO A 5 -14.32 -5.68 19.55
CA PRO A 5 -15.66 -6.06 19.16
C PRO A 5 -15.72 -6.16 17.64
N LEU A 6 -15.16 -7.23 17.09
CA LEU A 6 -15.20 -7.48 15.65
C LEU A 6 -16.32 -8.47 15.36
N GLY A 7 -17.55 -7.96 15.25
CA GLY A 7 -18.71 -8.73 14.81
C GLY A 7 -18.65 -9.11 13.32
N PRO A 8 -19.67 -9.80 12.81
CA PRO A 8 -19.82 -10.05 11.37
C PRO A 8 -19.76 -8.73 10.58
N ARG A 9 -19.06 -8.71 9.43
CA ARG A 9 -18.95 -7.48 8.59
C ARG A 9 -20.30 -6.97 8.11
N THR A 10 -21.25 -7.87 7.90
CA THR A 10 -22.61 -7.58 7.46
C THR A 10 -23.43 -7.04 8.63
N GLY A 11 -23.84 -5.77 8.56
CA GLY A 11 -24.67 -5.12 9.59
C GLY A 11 -23.89 -4.38 10.69
N ASP A 12 -22.56 -4.51 10.74
CA ASP A 12 -21.71 -3.75 11.69
C ASP A 12 -21.42 -2.33 11.14
N PRO A 13 -21.78 -1.26 11.88
CA PRO A 13 -21.64 0.13 11.41
C PRO A 13 -20.18 0.60 11.26
N ILE A 14 -19.21 -0.16 11.78
CA ILE A 14 -17.77 0.11 11.73
C ILE A 14 -17.10 -0.85 10.74
N LEU A 15 -17.35 -2.16 10.83
CA LEU A 15 -16.73 -3.15 9.94
C LEU A 15 -17.34 -3.23 8.54
N GLY A 16 -18.59 -2.81 8.41
CA GLY A 16 -19.28 -2.63 7.13
C GLY A 16 -18.78 -1.44 6.32
N HIS A 17 -18.02 -0.51 6.94
CA HIS A 17 -17.46 0.65 6.25
C HIS A 17 -15.94 0.51 6.08
N LEU A 18 -15.47 0.37 4.84
CA LEU A 18 -14.07 0.05 4.52
C LEU A 18 -13.07 0.98 5.23
N ALA A 19 -13.24 2.30 5.11
CA ALA A 19 -12.35 3.27 5.75
C ALA A 19 -12.25 3.10 7.28
N LYS A 20 -13.39 2.95 7.96
CA LYS A 20 -13.43 2.73 9.42
C LYS A 20 -12.78 1.40 9.77
N SER A 21 -13.10 0.34 9.03
CA SER A 21 -12.54 -0.99 9.25
C SER A 21 -11.02 -1.04 9.05
N ASN A 22 -10.48 -0.26 8.12
CA ASN A 22 -9.03 -0.18 7.89
C ASN A 22 -8.33 0.55 9.04
N LEU A 23 -8.89 1.66 9.53
CA LEU A 23 -8.36 2.37 10.71
C LEU A 23 -8.39 1.49 11.96
N VAL A 24 -9.51 0.80 12.22
CA VAL A 24 -9.65 -0.11 13.37
C VAL A 24 -8.69 -1.28 13.26
N ARG A 25 -8.52 -1.87 12.07
CA ARG A 25 -7.55 -2.96 11.86
C ARG A 25 -6.12 -2.48 12.10
N GLY A 26 -5.77 -1.31 11.60
CA GLY A 26 -4.44 -0.71 11.82
C GLY A 26 -4.14 -0.55 13.30
N TYR A 27 -5.10 -0.01 14.06
CA TYR A 27 -4.98 0.11 15.52
C TYR A 27 -4.87 -1.27 16.20
N SER A 28 -5.71 -2.22 15.81
CA SER A 28 -5.77 -3.57 16.39
C SER A 28 -4.46 -4.36 16.19
N LEU A 29 -3.83 -4.17 15.04
CA LEU A 29 -2.54 -4.79 14.70
C LEU A 29 -1.35 -3.97 15.22
N SER A 30 -1.59 -2.91 16.00
CA SER A 30 -0.55 -2.02 16.52
C SER A 30 0.38 -1.48 15.42
N ILE A 31 -0.19 -1.18 14.25
CA ILE A 31 0.59 -0.62 13.14
C ILE A 31 1.19 0.72 13.57
N PRO A 32 2.47 0.99 13.27
CA PRO A 32 3.12 2.26 13.58
C PRO A 32 2.39 3.45 12.95
N THR A 33 2.55 4.62 13.55
CA THR A 33 2.05 5.87 12.98
C THR A 33 2.89 6.27 11.77
N ALA A 34 2.33 7.12 10.90
CA ALA A 34 3.05 7.60 9.73
C ALA A 34 4.36 8.29 10.10
N GLN A 35 4.36 9.15 11.12
CA GLN A 35 5.56 9.86 11.57
C GLN A 35 6.64 8.90 12.08
N ALA A 36 6.26 7.81 12.76
CA ALA A 36 7.20 6.78 13.20
C ALA A 36 7.79 6.00 12.01
N CYS A 37 6.98 5.73 10.98
CA CYS A 37 7.48 5.14 9.73
C CYS A 37 8.41 6.10 8.99
N CYS A 38 8.04 7.37 8.87
CA CYS A 38 8.87 8.43 8.28
C CYS A 38 10.24 8.50 8.96
N GLU A 39 10.26 8.56 10.29
CA GLU A 39 11.50 8.56 11.08
C GLU A 39 12.34 7.30 10.81
N ALA A 40 11.73 6.12 10.93
CA ALA A 40 12.44 4.84 10.72
C ALA A 40 12.99 4.68 9.30
N MET A 41 12.34 5.31 8.31
CA MET A 41 12.73 5.23 6.91
C MET A 41 13.57 6.43 6.45
N GLY A 42 13.76 7.46 7.27
CA GLY A 42 14.45 8.69 6.88
C GLY A 42 13.70 9.50 5.82
N VAL A 43 12.36 9.50 5.87
CA VAL A 43 11.48 10.32 5.02
C VAL A 43 10.98 11.51 5.82
N GLU A 44 10.99 12.70 5.23
CA GLU A 44 10.42 13.89 5.87
C GLU A 44 8.88 13.78 5.96
N PRO A 45 8.29 13.83 7.16
CA PRO A 45 6.85 13.70 7.31
C PRO A 45 6.10 14.95 6.81
N MET A 46 4.93 14.75 6.20
CA MET A 46 4.02 15.84 5.88
C MET A 46 3.62 16.59 7.14
N THR A 47 3.66 17.91 7.05
CA THR A 47 3.14 18.80 8.08
C THR A 47 1.62 18.70 8.18
N ILE A 48 1.08 19.09 9.34
CA ILE A 48 -0.38 19.17 9.56
C ILE A 48 -1.05 20.06 8.50
N MET A 49 -0.40 21.15 8.08
CA MET A 49 -0.92 22.05 7.03
C MET A 49 -0.99 21.36 5.67
N GLN A 50 0.02 20.59 5.29
CA GLN A 50 0.00 19.81 4.04
C GLN A 50 -1.10 18.73 4.08
N MET A 51 -1.23 18.03 5.20
CA MET A 51 -2.28 17.03 5.39
C MET A 51 -3.68 17.64 5.36
N GLY A 52 -3.88 18.79 6.02
CA GLY A 52 -5.14 19.53 6.05
C GLY A 52 -5.36 20.46 4.85
N GLY A 53 -4.62 20.26 3.75
CA GLY A 53 -4.62 21.15 2.58
C GLY A 53 -5.90 21.12 1.74
N ALA A 54 -5.75 21.43 0.44
CA ALA A 54 -6.86 21.43 -0.51
C ALA A 54 -7.47 20.03 -0.67
N GLY A 55 -8.80 19.98 -0.79
CA GLY A 55 -9.58 18.74 -0.93
C GLY A 55 -9.92 18.02 0.37
N GLU A 56 -9.43 18.48 1.53
CA GLU A 56 -9.75 17.88 2.82
C GLU A 56 -10.91 18.56 3.54
N SER A 57 -11.72 17.78 4.26
CA SER A 57 -12.90 18.27 4.97
C SER A 57 -12.55 19.10 6.21
N ALA A 58 -13.39 20.07 6.57
CA ALA A 58 -13.20 20.89 7.77
C ALA A 58 -13.10 20.05 9.06
N ASN A 59 -13.86 18.95 9.15
CA ASN A 59 -13.81 18.03 10.28
C ASN A 59 -12.45 17.35 10.42
N VAL A 60 -11.89 16.86 9.30
CA VAL A 60 -10.57 16.21 9.33
C VAL A 60 -9.46 17.21 9.64
N LYS A 61 -9.53 18.43 9.08
CA LYS A 61 -8.59 19.51 9.44
C LYS A 61 -8.61 19.79 10.94
N ASN A 62 -9.81 19.94 11.51
CA ASN A 62 -9.97 20.15 12.94
C ASN A 62 -9.38 18.98 13.76
N ILE A 63 -9.61 17.72 13.36
CA ILE A 63 -9.03 16.56 14.02
C ILE A 63 -7.49 16.59 13.98
N LEU A 64 -6.91 16.92 12.82
CA LEU A 64 -5.46 16.99 12.66
C LEU A 64 -4.85 18.12 13.52
N GLU A 65 -5.53 19.25 13.66
CA GLU A 65 -5.03 20.40 14.42
C GLU A 65 -5.22 20.27 15.93
N THR A 66 -6.33 19.66 16.37
CA THR A 66 -6.76 19.68 17.78
C THR A 66 -6.47 18.38 18.53
N THR A 67 -6.12 17.31 17.83
CA THR A 67 -5.87 16.00 18.45
C THR A 67 -4.45 15.51 18.18
N ALA A 68 -4.01 14.53 18.95
CA ALA A 68 -2.72 13.86 18.74
C ALA A 68 -2.60 13.18 17.37
N LEU A 69 -3.71 12.99 16.63
CA LEU A 69 -3.69 12.35 15.31
C LEU A 69 -3.00 13.21 14.24
N GLY A 70 -2.81 14.51 14.48
CA GLY A 70 -1.98 15.36 13.62
C GLY A 70 -0.49 15.02 13.68
N GLN A 71 0.01 14.65 14.87
CA GLN A 71 1.41 14.29 15.09
C GLN A 71 1.65 12.78 15.10
N ARG A 72 0.58 12.00 15.28
CA ARG A 72 0.58 10.52 15.34
C ARG A 72 -0.49 9.98 14.41
N THR A 73 -0.36 10.29 13.13
CA THR A 73 -1.36 10.01 12.12
C THR A 73 -1.42 8.51 11.81
N PRO A 74 -2.62 7.90 11.73
CA PRO A 74 -2.76 6.52 11.29
C PRO A 74 -2.15 6.34 9.89
N LEU A 75 -1.24 5.37 9.75
CA LEU A 75 -0.44 5.18 8.54
C LEU A 75 -1.29 5.07 7.26
N TRP A 76 -2.40 4.33 7.32
CA TRP A 76 -3.30 4.17 6.17
C TRP A 76 -3.87 5.51 5.67
N TYR A 77 -4.36 6.37 6.57
CA TYR A 77 -4.89 7.67 6.18
C TYR A 77 -3.77 8.56 5.62
N TYR A 78 -2.60 8.56 6.29
CA TYR A 78 -1.47 9.35 5.83
C TYR A 78 -1.05 8.99 4.41
N ILE A 79 -0.94 7.70 4.07
CA ILE A 79 -0.56 7.26 2.72
C ILE A 79 -1.56 7.74 1.66
N LEU A 80 -2.87 7.71 1.95
CA LEU A 80 -3.88 8.24 1.03
C LEU A 80 -3.75 9.76 0.87
N ARG A 81 -3.52 10.48 1.98
CA ARG A 81 -3.32 11.93 1.94
C ARG A 81 -2.02 12.29 1.23
N GLU A 82 -0.97 11.51 1.42
CA GLU A 82 0.33 11.66 0.77
C GLU A 82 0.19 11.51 -0.75
N ALA A 83 -0.48 10.46 -1.21
CA ALA A 83 -0.81 10.25 -2.62
C ALA A 83 -1.60 11.44 -3.19
N ALA A 84 -2.61 11.92 -2.48
CA ALA A 84 -3.41 13.05 -2.91
C ALA A 84 -2.59 14.35 -3.03
N VAL A 85 -1.70 14.62 -2.07
CA VAL A 85 -0.88 15.86 -2.04
C VAL A 85 0.27 15.81 -3.05
N GLN A 86 1.00 14.70 -3.10
CA GLN A 86 2.25 14.62 -3.87
C GLN A 86 2.02 14.16 -5.31
N GLN A 87 0.97 13.37 -5.56
CA GLN A 87 0.75 12.67 -6.83
C GLN A 87 -0.66 12.86 -7.38
N ASN A 88 -1.41 13.85 -6.88
CA ASN A 88 -2.81 14.10 -7.25
C ASN A 88 -3.74 12.88 -7.08
N GLY A 89 -3.36 11.91 -6.24
CA GLY A 89 -4.12 10.68 -6.00
C GLY A 89 -3.93 9.59 -7.06
N GLU A 90 -3.12 9.83 -8.10
CA GLU A 90 -2.90 8.89 -9.20
C GLU A 90 -1.86 7.81 -8.88
N ARG A 91 -0.96 8.10 -7.93
CA ARG A 91 0.13 7.20 -7.51
C ARG A 91 0.41 7.35 -6.02
N LEU A 92 1.10 6.37 -5.45
CA LEU A 92 1.61 6.48 -4.08
C LEU A 92 2.65 7.58 -3.98
N GLY A 93 2.66 8.29 -2.85
CA GLY A 93 3.71 9.23 -2.51
C GLY A 93 4.99 8.55 -2.00
N GLU A 94 5.90 9.34 -1.47
CA GLU A 94 7.24 8.88 -1.07
C GLU A 94 7.21 7.74 -0.05
N LEU A 95 6.54 7.90 1.10
CA LEU A 95 6.49 6.87 2.14
C LEU A 95 5.74 5.63 1.64
N GLY A 96 4.55 5.83 1.06
CA GLY A 96 3.70 4.74 0.59
C GLY A 96 4.38 3.88 -0.48
N SER A 97 5.06 4.52 -1.44
CA SER A 97 5.77 3.82 -2.51
C SER A 97 6.96 3.03 -1.96
N ARG A 98 7.73 3.58 -1.02
CA ARG A 98 8.85 2.86 -0.40
C ARG A 98 8.40 1.64 0.37
N ILE A 99 7.34 1.73 1.17
CA ILE A 99 6.79 0.57 1.90
C ILE A 99 6.46 -0.57 0.93
N VAL A 100 5.78 -0.27 -0.18
CA VAL A 100 5.38 -1.27 -1.17
C VAL A 100 6.59 -1.83 -1.92
N CYS A 101 7.46 -0.95 -2.45
CA CYS A 101 8.63 -1.36 -3.23
C CYS A 101 9.61 -2.18 -2.38
N GLU A 102 9.93 -1.75 -1.16
CA GLU A 102 10.84 -2.48 -0.28
C GLU A 102 10.26 -3.83 0.16
N THR A 103 8.94 -3.94 0.33
CA THR A 103 8.29 -5.23 0.60
C THR A 103 8.43 -6.21 -0.58
N ILE A 104 8.21 -5.75 -1.81
CA ILE A 104 8.35 -6.58 -3.03
C ILE A 104 9.81 -6.97 -3.22
N ILE A 105 10.73 -6.00 -3.15
CA ILE A 105 12.17 -6.23 -3.31
C ILE A 105 12.67 -7.18 -2.21
N GLY A 106 12.26 -6.99 -0.97
CA GLY A 106 12.60 -7.88 0.14
C GLY A 106 12.10 -9.29 -0.11
N SER A 107 10.84 -9.45 -0.52
CA SER A 107 10.29 -10.76 -0.86
C SER A 107 11.09 -11.46 -1.97
N LEU A 108 11.46 -10.73 -3.04
CA LEU A 108 12.29 -11.27 -4.11
C LEU A 108 13.70 -11.63 -3.64
N LYS A 109 14.33 -10.80 -2.79
CA LYS A 109 15.69 -11.06 -2.31
C LYS A 109 15.77 -12.24 -1.35
N PHE A 110 14.75 -12.44 -0.52
CA PHE A 110 14.79 -13.42 0.57
C PHE A 110 14.04 -14.73 0.29
N ASP A 111 13.28 -14.82 -0.80
CA ASP A 111 12.71 -16.10 -1.24
C ASP A 111 13.76 -16.89 -2.07
N PRO A 112 14.19 -18.09 -1.63
CA PRO A 112 15.15 -18.91 -2.37
C PRO A 112 14.67 -19.34 -3.76
N ASN A 113 13.35 -19.39 -3.96
CA ASN A 113 12.73 -19.75 -5.24
C ASN A 113 12.37 -18.53 -6.10
N SER A 114 12.74 -17.33 -5.65
CA SER A 114 12.46 -16.12 -6.42
C SER A 114 13.21 -16.12 -7.75
N TYR A 115 12.71 -15.34 -8.69
CA TYR A 115 13.39 -15.06 -9.96
C TYR A 115 14.85 -14.58 -9.78
N LEU A 116 15.18 -13.90 -8.67
CA LEU A 116 16.55 -13.40 -8.42
C LEU A 116 17.50 -14.50 -7.91
N ASN A 117 16.97 -15.51 -7.22
CA ASN A 117 17.76 -16.52 -6.53
C ASN A 117 17.72 -17.89 -7.22
N ALA A 118 16.65 -18.17 -7.97
CA ALA A 118 16.51 -19.40 -8.73
C ALA A 118 17.53 -19.44 -9.86
N ASN A 119 18.43 -20.43 -9.85
CA ASN A 119 19.36 -20.70 -10.94
C ASN A 119 18.66 -21.52 -12.04
N ASP A 120 17.59 -20.96 -12.61
CA ASP A 120 16.81 -21.59 -13.68
C ASP A 120 17.25 -21.06 -15.05
N LEU A 121 17.61 -21.95 -15.97
CA LEU A 121 18.02 -21.58 -17.34
C LEU A 121 16.88 -20.98 -18.17
N ALA A 122 15.62 -21.23 -17.78
CA ALA A 122 14.46 -20.58 -18.37
C ALA A 122 14.38 -19.09 -18.06
N VAL A 123 15.05 -18.62 -17.00
CA VAL A 123 15.06 -17.24 -16.56
C VAL A 123 16.22 -16.49 -17.22
N THR A 124 15.91 -15.50 -18.07
CA THR A 124 16.91 -14.71 -18.78
C THR A 124 16.67 -13.20 -18.62
N PRO A 125 17.67 -12.33 -18.88
CA PRO A 125 17.45 -10.88 -18.95
C PRO A 125 16.39 -10.46 -19.97
N LEU A 126 16.05 -11.35 -20.90
CA LEU A 126 15.02 -11.17 -21.91
C LEU A 126 13.70 -11.84 -21.49
N GLY A 127 13.44 -12.08 -20.21
CA GLY A 127 12.20 -12.68 -19.73
C GLY A 127 12.29 -14.18 -19.44
N VAL A 128 11.14 -14.78 -19.16
CA VAL A 128 11.02 -16.18 -18.73
C VAL A 128 10.55 -17.04 -19.89
N ASP A 129 11.37 -18.00 -20.30
CA ASP A 129 11.02 -19.01 -21.30
C ASP A 129 10.12 -20.08 -20.69
N VAL A 130 8.92 -20.24 -21.22
CA VAL A 130 7.96 -21.26 -20.80
C VAL A 130 7.80 -22.38 -21.84
N GLY A 131 8.79 -22.54 -22.72
CA GLY A 131 8.89 -23.54 -23.78
C GLY A 131 8.11 -23.19 -25.06
N THR A 132 6.94 -22.55 -24.94
CA THR A 132 6.13 -22.14 -26.09
C THR A 132 6.22 -20.64 -26.39
N ALA A 133 6.69 -19.84 -25.43
CA ALA A 133 6.75 -18.39 -25.51
C ALA A 133 7.77 -17.86 -24.50
N VAL A 134 8.15 -16.59 -24.66
CA VAL A 134 8.94 -15.85 -23.67
C VAL A 134 8.06 -14.80 -23.04
N ILE A 135 7.89 -14.88 -21.72
CA ILE A 135 7.06 -13.96 -20.93
C ILE A 135 7.91 -12.78 -20.49
N ARG A 136 7.59 -11.57 -20.97
CA ARG A 136 8.25 -10.31 -20.56
C ARG A 136 7.27 -9.29 -19.98
N THR A 137 6.03 -9.36 -20.43
CA THR A 137 4.98 -8.42 -20.08
C THR A 137 3.78 -9.15 -19.49
N LEU A 138 2.92 -8.40 -18.80
CA LEU A 138 1.63 -8.93 -18.35
C LEU A 138 0.79 -9.42 -19.54
N THR A 139 0.89 -8.76 -20.70
CA THR A 139 0.21 -9.19 -21.92
C THR A 139 0.70 -10.55 -22.40
N ASP A 140 2.01 -10.81 -22.40
CA ASP A 140 2.56 -12.12 -22.76
C ASP A 140 2.04 -13.20 -21.82
N LEU A 141 1.99 -12.90 -20.51
CA LEU A 141 1.47 -13.81 -19.49
C LEU A 141 -0.01 -14.14 -19.75
N LEU A 142 -0.83 -13.12 -20.02
CA LEU A 142 -2.26 -13.31 -20.30
C LEU A 142 -2.48 -14.12 -21.59
N ASN A 143 -1.73 -13.81 -22.64
CA ASN A 143 -1.79 -14.55 -23.91
C ASN A 143 -1.38 -16.01 -23.72
N HIS A 144 -0.31 -16.27 -22.98
CA HIS A 144 0.15 -17.63 -22.69
C HIS A 144 -0.87 -18.41 -21.85
N ALA A 145 -1.52 -17.76 -20.88
CA ALA A 145 -2.59 -18.34 -20.07
C ALA A 145 -3.93 -18.50 -20.82
N GLY A 146 -4.02 -18.08 -22.09
CA GLY A 146 -5.23 -18.16 -22.91
C GLY A 146 -6.35 -17.20 -22.48
N VAL A 147 -6.03 -16.18 -21.66
CA VAL A 147 -6.96 -15.16 -21.16
C VAL A 147 -6.65 -13.76 -21.69
N GLY A 148 -5.68 -13.66 -22.59
CA GLY A 148 -5.37 -12.43 -23.30
C GLY A 148 -6.56 -11.95 -24.12
N PRO A 149 -6.64 -10.65 -24.44
CA PRO A 149 -7.69 -10.15 -25.30
C PRO A 149 -7.67 -10.93 -26.61
N VAL A 150 -8.78 -11.63 -26.89
CA VAL A 150 -9.05 -12.15 -28.23
C VAL A 150 -9.02 -10.92 -29.13
N GLY A 151 -8.20 -10.94 -30.18
CA GLY A 151 -8.14 -9.83 -31.15
C GLY A 151 -9.55 -9.47 -31.66
N PRO A 152 -9.70 -8.29 -32.30
CA PRO A 152 -10.99 -7.85 -32.83
C PRO A 152 -11.66 -8.90 -33.74
#